data_AF-A0A9D2A8K3-F1
#
_entry.id   AF-A0A9D2A8K3-F1
#
_cell.length_a   1.000
_cell.length_b   1.000
_cell.length_c   1.000
_cell.angle_alpha   90.00
_cell.angle_beta   90.00
_cell.angle_gamma   90.00
#
_symmetry.space_group_name_H-M   'P 1'
#
loop_
_entity.id
_entity.type
_entity.pdbx_description
1 polymer ?
#
loop_
_entity_poly.entity_id
_entity_poly.type
_entity_poly.pdbx_seq_one_letter_code
_entity_poly.pdbx_strand_id
1 'polypeptide(L)'
;MENKGGGSRTAVTVPSLGVVGMLRWAWTQLTSMRTALMLLLLLAVAAVPGSIFPQRVQDAFQVETWIEDNPGIGPVLDALQFFDVYSSVWFSAIYLLLFISLIGCIIPRARKHFQQMTSPPPRTPRRLGRLPEHGVLELEDPEHGGPTPEAALDDAANVLKKRRYRVDVRQAEEDARGRKVPASVGAEKGYLKEIGNLVFHISLVGVLIFVALGSMFSYRGQKILMEDEAFVNSLVAYDNFFPGAYFSED
;
A
#
# COMPACT_ATOMS: atom_id res chain seq x y z
N MET A 1 -24.92 56.20 -30.73
CA MET A 1 -24.17 55.01 -31.15
C MET A 1 -23.01 54.84 -30.21
N GLU A 2 -23.01 53.78 -29.39
CA GLU A 2 -21.93 52.80 -29.33
C GLU A 2 -22.15 51.93 -28.07
N ASN A 3 -22.69 50.74 -28.30
CA ASN A 3 -22.86 49.70 -27.30
C ASN A 3 -21.50 49.01 -27.10
N LYS A 4 -20.91 49.05 -25.90
CA LYS A 4 -19.66 48.34 -25.60
C LYS A 4 -19.86 47.28 -24.51
N GLY A 5 -19.94 46.04 -24.98
CA GLY A 5 -19.11 44.96 -24.45
C GLY A 5 -19.55 44.30 -23.15
N GLY A 6 -20.71 43.64 -23.16
CA GLY A 6 -21.00 42.57 -22.20
C GLY A 6 -20.08 41.38 -22.47
N GLY A 7 -18.99 41.26 -21.71
CA GLY A 7 -18.12 40.09 -21.72
C GLY A 7 -18.90 38.84 -21.31
N SER A 8 -19.19 37.97 -22.27
CA SER A 8 -19.77 36.64 -22.03
C SER A 8 -18.82 35.86 -21.12
N ARG A 9 -19.24 35.61 -19.88
CA ARG A 9 -18.58 34.65 -19.00
C ARG A 9 -18.78 33.27 -19.62
N THR A 10 -17.75 32.74 -20.26
CA THR A 10 -17.73 31.36 -20.75
C THR A 10 -18.13 30.45 -19.59
N ALA A 11 -19.32 29.87 -19.66
CA ALA A 11 -19.82 28.96 -18.64
C ALA A 11 -18.82 27.80 -18.52
N VAL A 12 -18.32 27.57 -17.30
CA VAL A 12 -17.41 26.47 -17.02
C VAL A 12 -18.18 25.17 -17.26
N THR A 13 -17.97 24.55 -18.41
CA THR A 13 -18.55 23.24 -18.74
C THR A 13 -17.81 22.19 -17.94
N VAL A 14 -18.36 21.82 -16.78
CA VAL A 14 -17.86 20.66 -16.04
C VAL A 14 -18.15 19.40 -16.86
N PRO A 15 -17.15 18.53 -17.10
CA PRO A 15 -17.38 17.31 -17.87
C PRO A 15 -18.36 16.42 -17.09
N SER A 16 -19.50 16.07 -17.72
CA SER A 16 -20.40 15.06 -17.18
C SER A 16 -19.69 13.71 -17.19
N LEU A 17 -19.30 13.22 -16.02
CA LEU A 17 -18.75 11.87 -15.89
C LEU A 17 -19.87 10.88 -16.21
N GLY A 18 -19.81 10.25 -17.39
CA GLY A 18 -20.60 9.05 -17.65
C GLY A 18 -20.24 7.92 -16.66
N VAL A 19 -20.98 6.81 -16.68
CA VAL A 19 -20.80 5.68 -15.74
C VAL A 19 -19.34 5.21 -15.65
N VAL A 20 -18.65 5.07 -16.79
CA VAL A 20 -17.23 4.69 -16.84
C VAL A 20 -16.33 5.74 -16.19
N GLY A 21 -16.65 7.02 -16.40
CA GLY A 21 -15.94 8.13 -15.75
C GLY A 21 -16.10 8.10 -14.23
N MET A 22 -17.30 7.79 -13.75
CA MET A 22 -17.60 7.66 -12.32
C MET A 22 -16.88 6.47 -11.68
N LEU A 23 -16.88 5.30 -12.32
CA LEU A 23 -16.15 4.11 -11.86
C LEU A 23 -14.64 4.36 -11.81
N ARG A 24 -14.07 4.98 -12.86
CA ARG A 24 -12.65 5.33 -12.88
C ARG A 24 -12.31 6.34 -11.78
N TRP A 25 -13.16 7.33 -11.57
CA TRP A 25 -12.97 8.31 -10.51
C TRP A 25 -13.01 7.65 -9.12
N ALA A 26 -14.01 6.80 -8.87
CA ALA A 26 -14.14 6.06 -7.61
C ALA A 26 -12.91 5.17 -7.37
N TRP A 27 -12.42 4.48 -8.41
CA TRP A 27 -11.18 3.71 -8.33
C TRP A 27 -9.97 4.58 -8.01
N THR A 28 -9.79 5.74 -8.67
CA THR A 28 -8.68 6.65 -8.35
C THR A 28 -8.75 7.21 -6.94
N GLN A 29 -9.96 7.44 -6.43
CA GLN A 29 -10.17 7.89 -5.06
C GLN A 29 -9.83 6.79 -4.06
N LEU A 30 -10.29 5.56 -4.31
CA LEU A 30 -10.05 4.40 -3.45
C LEU A 30 -8.57 4.00 -3.42
N THR A 31 -7.85 4.17 -4.52
CA THR A 31 -6.42 3.85 -4.64
C THR A 31 -5.48 4.98 -4.19
N SER A 32 -6.01 6.00 -3.51
CA SER A 32 -5.19 7.11 -2.98
C SER A 32 -4.73 6.81 -1.54
N MET A 33 -3.48 7.20 -1.23
CA MET A 33 -2.93 7.05 0.13
C MET A 33 -3.75 7.81 1.18
N ARG A 34 -4.31 8.97 0.80
CA ARG A 34 -5.17 9.76 1.69
C ARG A 34 -6.41 8.99 2.11
N THR A 35 -7.08 8.34 1.16
CA THR A 35 -8.26 7.52 1.44
C THR A 35 -7.90 6.34 2.34
N ALA A 36 -6.76 5.68 2.10
CA ALA A 36 -6.28 4.60 2.96
C ALA A 36 -6.13 5.05 4.44
N LEU A 37 -5.53 6.22 4.68
CA LEU A 37 -5.38 6.76 6.03
C LEU A 37 -6.72 7.11 6.68
N MET A 38 -7.66 7.67 5.92
CA MET A 38 -9.01 7.95 6.40
C MET A 38 -9.78 6.67 6.72
N LEU A 39 -9.65 5.64 5.88
CA LEU A 39 -10.27 4.33 6.12
C LEU A 39 -9.67 3.63 7.34
N LEU A 40 -8.36 3.75 7.55
CA LEU A 40 -7.71 3.24 8.76
C LEU A 40 -8.26 3.94 10.01
N LEU A 41 -8.37 5.27 9.99
CA LEU A 41 -8.97 6.02 11.09
C LEU A 41 -10.44 5.61 11.32
N LEU A 42 -11.20 5.48 10.23
CA LEU A 42 -12.60 5.06 10.29
C LEU A 42 -12.73 3.65 10.87
N LEU A 43 -11.85 2.72 10.49
CA LEU A 43 -11.79 1.36 11.03
C LEU A 43 -11.49 1.40 12.54
N ALA A 44 -10.56 2.24 12.97
CA ALA A 44 -10.23 2.40 14.39
C ALA A 44 -11.44 2.91 15.21
N VAL A 45 -12.16 3.90 14.69
CA VAL A 45 -13.40 4.40 15.32
C VAL A 45 -14.49 3.33 15.32
N ALA A 46 -14.65 2.62 14.19
CA ALA A 46 -15.59 1.53 14.01
C ALA A 46 -15.35 0.34 14.96
N ALA A 47 -14.10 0.14 15.43
CA ALA A 47 -13.76 -0.90 16.39
C ALA A 47 -14.12 -0.55 17.84
N VAL A 48 -14.29 0.75 18.18
CA VAL A 48 -14.56 1.19 19.56
C VAL A 48 -15.81 0.55 20.17
N PRO A 49 -16.95 0.46 19.47
CA PRO A 49 -18.12 -0.20 20.05
C PRO A 49 -17.86 -1.66 20.42
N GLY A 50 -17.02 -2.35 19.65
CA GLY A 50 -16.67 -3.76 19.88
C GLY A 50 -15.87 -4.01 21.15
N SER A 51 -15.34 -2.97 21.80
CA SER A 51 -14.68 -3.05 23.11
C SER A 51 -15.53 -2.54 24.26
N ILE A 52 -16.64 -1.84 23.97
CA ILE A 52 -17.55 -1.30 24.98
C ILE A 52 -18.69 -2.28 25.27
N PHE A 53 -19.26 -2.88 24.23
CA PHE A 53 -20.40 -3.78 24.34
C PHE A 53 -19.95 -5.25 24.35
N PRO A 54 -20.66 -6.14 25.07
CA PRO A 54 -20.39 -7.57 25.00
C PRO A 54 -20.50 -8.05 23.55
N GLN A 55 -19.67 -9.00 23.14
CA GLN A 55 -19.64 -9.50 21.76
C GLN A 55 -20.09 -10.95 21.72
N ARG A 56 -21.02 -11.32 20.84
CA ARG A 56 -21.59 -12.69 20.79
C ARG A 56 -20.54 -13.75 20.52
N VAL A 57 -19.48 -13.40 19.77
CA VAL A 57 -18.34 -14.28 19.50
C VAL A 57 -17.53 -14.66 20.77
N GLN A 58 -17.64 -13.86 21.83
CA GLN A 58 -16.97 -14.11 23.11
C GLN A 58 -17.93 -14.79 24.11
N ASP A 59 -19.14 -14.23 24.25
CA ASP A 59 -20.16 -14.76 25.16
C ASP A 59 -21.56 -14.36 24.64
N ALA A 60 -22.24 -15.31 23.99
CA ALA A 60 -23.59 -15.10 23.48
C ALA A 60 -24.63 -14.96 24.61
N PHE A 61 -24.41 -15.61 25.74
CA PHE A 61 -25.33 -15.56 26.88
C PHE A 61 -25.30 -14.18 27.54
N GLN A 62 -24.10 -13.63 27.75
CA GLN A 62 -23.95 -12.28 28.28
C GLN A 62 -24.63 -11.21 27.40
N VAL A 63 -24.58 -11.36 26.07
CA VAL A 63 -25.29 -10.46 25.16
C VAL A 63 -26.80 -10.57 25.34
N GLU A 64 -27.34 -11.78 25.44
CA GLU A 64 -28.79 -11.98 25.62
C GLU A 64 -29.28 -11.36 26.94
N THR A 65 -28.59 -11.63 28.05
CA THR A 65 -28.90 -11.01 29.35
C THR A 65 -28.82 -9.49 29.28
N TRP A 66 -27.82 -8.94 28.58
CA TRP A 66 -27.70 -7.49 28.43
C TRP A 66 -28.89 -6.88 27.69
N ILE A 67 -29.38 -7.56 26.64
CA ILE A 67 -30.55 -7.11 25.86
C ILE A 67 -31.83 -7.19 26.70
N GLU A 68 -32.01 -8.29 27.45
CA GLU A 68 -33.12 -8.46 28.39
C GLU A 68 -33.14 -7.36 29.47
N ASP A 69 -31.97 -7.03 30.02
CA ASP A 69 -31.80 -5.97 31.04
C ASP A 69 -32.00 -4.55 30.47
N ASN A 70 -31.86 -4.38 29.14
CA ASN A 70 -31.93 -3.08 28.46
C ASN A 70 -32.96 -3.10 27.30
N PRO A 71 -34.25 -3.35 27.57
CA PRO A 71 -35.24 -3.64 26.52
C PRO A 71 -35.51 -2.46 25.58
N GLY A 72 -35.19 -1.23 25.99
CA GLY A 72 -35.34 -0.03 25.16
C GLY A 72 -34.25 0.14 24.10
N ILE A 73 -32.97 -0.08 24.47
CA ILE A 73 -31.82 0.17 23.57
C ILE A 73 -31.22 -1.11 23.00
N GLY A 74 -31.38 -2.24 23.69
CA GLY A 74 -30.84 -3.55 23.30
C GLY A 74 -31.23 -3.95 21.88
N PRO A 75 -32.53 -4.02 21.55
CA PRO A 75 -32.96 -4.39 20.20
C PRO A 75 -32.45 -3.43 19.11
N VAL A 76 -32.29 -2.15 19.42
CA VAL A 76 -31.77 -1.14 18.47
C VAL A 76 -30.28 -1.36 18.21
N LEU A 77 -29.49 -1.55 19.27
CA LEU A 77 -28.06 -1.83 19.17
C LEU A 77 -27.80 -3.16 18.47
N ASP A 78 -28.63 -4.17 18.71
CA ASP A 78 -28.57 -5.46 18.05
C ASP A 78 -28.88 -5.35 16.56
N ALA A 79 -29.94 -4.63 16.18
CA ALA A 79 -30.28 -4.35 14.78
C ALA A 79 -29.17 -3.57 14.04
N LEU A 80 -28.42 -2.72 14.76
CA LEU A 80 -27.26 -2.00 14.23
C LEU A 80 -25.94 -2.82 14.30
N GLN A 81 -25.99 -4.07 14.79
CA GLN A 81 -24.87 -5.01 14.91
C GLN A 81 -23.76 -4.56 15.89
N PHE A 82 -24.11 -3.87 16.98
CA PHE A 82 -23.15 -3.45 18.02
C PHE A 82 -22.64 -4.61 18.89
N PHE A 83 -23.36 -5.74 18.95
CA PHE A 83 -22.91 -6.97 19.63
C PHE A 83 -22.15 -7.94 18.70
N ASP A 84 -22.06 -7.58 17.42
CA ASP A 84 -21.46 -8.36 16.33
C ASP A 84 -20.56 -7.47 15.48
N VAL A 85 -19.82 -6.54 16.11
CA VAL A 85 -19.09 -5.47 15.40
C VAL A 85 -18.12 -6.02 14.37
N TYR A 86 -17.35 -7.05 14.74
CA TYR A 86 -16.31 -7.64 13.88
C TYR A 86 -16.85 -8.46 12.70
N SER A 87 -18.11 -8.90 12.77
CA SER A 87 -18.82 -9.60 11.68
C SER A 87 -19.88 -8.72 11.01
N SER A 88 -20.04 -7.47 11.45
CA SER A 88 -21.06 -6.57 10.94
C SER A 88 -20.83 -6.16 9.48
N VAL A 89 -21.92 -5.82 8.79
CA VAL A 89 -21.88 -5.41 7.38
C VAL A 89 -21.09 -4.11 7.21
N TRP A 90 -21.27 -3.16 8.14
CA TRP A 90 -20.61 -1.86 8.07
C TRP A 90 -19.12 -1.95 8.40
N PHE A 91 -18.71 -2.74 9.41
CA PHE A 91 -17.30 -2.97 9.71
C PHE A 91 -16.60 -3.70 8.57
N SER A 92 -17.24 -4.75 8.04
CA SER A 92 -16.74 -5.51 6.89
C SER A 92 -16.59 -4.63 5.66
N ALA A 93 -17.53 -3.72 5.40
CA ALA A 93 -17.43 -2.77 4.29
C ALA A 93 -16.19 -1.85 4.42
N ILE A 94 -15.93 -1.31 5.61
CA ILE A 94 -14.75 -0.47 5.87
C ILE A 94 -13.47 -1.29 5.68
N TYR A 95 -13.42 -2.49 6.25
CA TYR A 95 -12.29 -3.42 6.12
C TYR A 95 -12.00 -3.78 4.65
N LEU A 96 -13.03 -4.14 3.87
CA LEU A 96 -12.88 -4.48 2.45
C LEU A 96 -12.45 -3.27 1.63
N LEU A 97 -12.98 -2.07 1.89
CA LEU A 97 -12.53 -0.84 1.24
C LEU A 97 -11.07 -0.55 1.57
N LEU A 98 -10.66 -0.70 2.83
CA LEU A 98 -9.27 -0.52 3.25
C LEU A 98 -8.35 -1.52 2.53
N PHE A 99 -8.78 -2.78 2.42
CA PHE A 99 -8.03 -3.82 1.72
C PHE A 99 -7.88 -3.54 0.23
N ILE A 100 -8.97 -3.20 -0.46
CA ILE A 100 -8.94 -2.84 -1.88
C ILE A 100 -8.06 -1.60 -2.09
N SER A 101 -8.19 -0.58 -1.21
CA SER A 101 -7.36 0.61 -1.22
C SER A 101 -5.88 0.25 -1.09
N LEU A 102 -5.53 -0.64 -0.17
CA LEU A 102 -4.16 -1.07 0.09
C LEU A 102 -3.56 -1.79 -1.13
N ILE A 103 -4.27 -2.76 -1.72
CA ILE A 103 -3.85 -3.42 -2.96
C ILE A 103 -3.69 -2.39 -4.10
N GLY A 104 -4.67 -1.51 -4.24
CA GLY A 104 -4.70 -0.48 -5.26
C GLY A 104 -3.55 0.53 -5.15
N CYS A 105 -3.09 0.82 -3.93
CA CYS A 105 -1.90 1.64 -3.70
C CYS A 105 -0.59 0.90 -3.99
N ILE A 106 -0.52 -0.40 -3.71
CA ILE A 106 0.70 -1.20 -3.84
C ILE A 106 1.06 -1.45 -5.30
N ILE A 107 0.09 -1.82 -6.16
CA ILE A 107 0.37 -2.25 -7.54
C ILE A 107 1.09 -1.16 -8.37
N PRO A 108 0.60 0.10 -8.44
CA PRO A 108 1.27 1.14 -9.23
C PRO A 108 2.64 1.49 -8.65
N ARG A 109 2.77 1.47 -7.32
CA ARG A 109 4.02 1.75 -6.62
C ARG A 109 5.07 0.66 -6.89
N ALA A 110 4.66 -0.60 -6.83
CA ALA A 110 5.49 -1.75 -7.18
C ALA A 110 6.01 -1.64 -8.61
N ARG A 111 5.11 -1.34 -9.56
CA ARG A 111 5.48 -1.17 -10.97
C ARG A 111 6.48 -0.02 -11.17
N LYS A 112 6.26 1.13 -10.54
CA LYS A 112 7.17 2.28 -10.65
C LYS A 112 8.55 1.98 -10.06
N HIS A 113 8.61 1.36 -8.89
CA HIS A 113 9.88 0.98 -8.27
C HIS A 113 10.60 -0.10 -9.07
N PHE A 114 9.87 -1.09 -9.59
CA PHE A 114 10.45 -2.09 -10.48
C PHE A 114 11.07 -1.41 -11.72
N GLN A 115 10.34 -0.50 -12.37
CA GLN A 115 10.86 0.27 -13.49
C GLN A 115 12.11 1.09 -13.13
N GLN A 116 12.15 1.73 -11.96
CA GLN A 116 13.30 2.50 -11.50
C GLN A 116 14.52 1.61 -11.22
N MET A 117 14.30 0.43 -10.63
CA MET A 117 15.37 -0.54 -10.37
C MET A 117 15.95 -1.15 -11.65
N THR A 118 15.12 -1.31 -12.69
CA THR A 118 15.58 -1.83 -13.99
C THR A 118 16.15 -0.75 -14.89
N SER A 119 15.79 0.53 -14.68
CA SER A 119 16.31 1.65 -15.47
C SER A 119 17.80 1.88 -15.21
N PRO A 120 18.57 2.41 -16.18
CA PRO A 120 19.94 2.84 -15.93
C PRO A 120 19.96 4.02 -14.94
N PRO A 121 21.07 4.19 -14.18
CA PRO A 121 21.30 5.36 -13.32
C PRO A 121 20.95 6.69 -14.00
N PRO A 122 20.52 7.73 -13.27
CA PRO A 122 20.12 9.01 -13.87
C PRO A 122 21.24 9.65 -14.69
N ARG A 123 20.84 10.46 -15.68
CA ARG A 123 21.77 11.21 -16.52
C ARG A 123 22.48 12.31 -15.73
N THR A 124 23.78 12.44 -15.96
CA THR A 124 24.61 13.49 -15.34
C THR A 124 24.07 14.87 -15.72
N PRO A 125 23.75 15.74 -14.75
CA PRO A 125 23.27 17.09 -15.04
C PRO A 125 24.34 17.89 -15.79
N ARG A 126 23.92 18.69 -16.78
CA ARG A 126 24.83 19.52 -17.59
C ARG A 126 25.56 20.60 -16.79
N ARG A 127 25.01 21.00 -15.64
CA ARG A 127 25.56 22.06 -14.77
C ARG A 127 25.69 21.50 -13.36
N LEU A 128 26.81 20.82 -13.09
CA LEU A 128 27.09 20.23 -11.78
C LEU A 128 27.13 21.29 -10.67
N GLY A 129 27.61 22.51 -10.97
CA GLY A 129 27.63 23.62 -10.01
C GLY A 129 26.27 24.14 -9.54
N ARG A 130 25.14 23.63 -10.09
CA ARG A 130 23.80 23.91 -9.55
C ARG A 130 23.37 22.90 -8.48
N LEU A 131 24.11 21.80 -8.32
CA LEU A 131 23.82 20.82 -7.29
C LEU A 131 24.31 21.37 -5.94
N PRO A 132 23.53 21.21 -4.86
CA PRO A 132 23.93 21.62 -3.52
C PRO A 132 25.26 20.99 -3.11
N GLU A 133 25.45 19.71 -3.46
CA GLU A 133 26.66 18.96 -3.23
C GLU A 133 27.42 18.80 -4.55
N HIS A 134 28.48 19.58 -4.73
CA HIS A 134 29.42 19.43 -5.84
C HIS A 134 30.85 19.74 -5.39
N GLY A 135 31.81 19.09 -6.03
CA GLY A 135 33.24 19.34 -5.83
C GLY A 135 33.95 19.32 -7.17
N VAL A 136 35.06 20.05 -7.26
CA VAL A 136 35.94 20.05 -8.42
C VAL A 136 37.33 19.65 -7.93
N LEU A 137 37.93 18.68 -8.61
CA LEU A 137 39.30 18.26 -8.37
C LEU A 137 40.03 18.39 -9.70
N GLU A 138 41.12 19.17 -9.70
CA GLU A 138 42.03 19.24 -10.84
C GLU A 138 42.97 18.04 -10.78
N LEU A 139 43.08 17.29 -11.88
CA LEU A 139 43.97 16.17 -12.03
C LEU A 139 45.22 16.63 -12.78
N GLU A 140 46.37 16.02 -12.48
CA GLU A 140 47.61 16.31 -13.21
C GLU A 140 47.45 15.98 -14.70
N ASP A 141 48.19 16.71 -15.53
CA ASP A 141 48.15 16.53 -16.98
C ASP A 141 48.68 15.13 -17.35
N PRO A 142 48.07 14.43 -18.32
CA PRO A 142 48.61 13.19 -18.86
C PRO A 142 50.09 13.24 -19.23
N GLU A 143 50.59 14.38 -19.71
CA GLU A 143 52.01 14.58 -20.04
C GLU A 143 52.94 14.54 -18.82
N HIS A 144 52.40 14.81 -17.62
CA HIS A 144 53.11 14.84 -16.35
C HIS A 144 52.80 13.61 -15.47
N GLY A 145 52.23 12.55 -16.06
CA GLY A 145 51.92 11.30 -15.36
C GLY A 145 50.50 11.20 -14.78
N GLY A 146 49.63 12.17 -15.08
CA GLY A 146 48.22 12.10 -14.72
C GLY A 146 47.39 11.16 -15.60
N PRO A 147 46.17 10.78 -15.18
CA PRO A 147 45.28 9.96 -15.99
C PRO A 147 44.68 10.75 -17.16
N THR A 148 44.47 10.09 -18.30
CA THR A 148 43.63 10.67 -19.37
C THR A 148 42.19 10.84 -18.88
N PRO A 149 41.39 11.76 -19.44
CA PRO A 149 39.99 11.94 -19.04
C PRO A 149 39.17 10.64 -19.09
N GLU A 150 39.44 9.77 -20.06
CA GLU A 150 38.80 8.46 -20.19
C GLU A 150 39.27 7.49 -19.10
N ALA A 151 40.58 7.41 -18.84
CA ALA A 151 41.12 6.58 -17.77
C ALA A 151 40.62 7.00 -16.38
N ALA A 152 40.51 8.32 -16.14
CA ALA A 152 39.95 8.86 -14.90
C ALA A 152 38.48 8.46 -14.70
N LEU A 153 37.68 8.42 -15.77
CA LEU A 153 36.29 7.96 -15.73
C LEU A 153 36.21 6.45 -15.48
N ASP A 154 37.05 5.66 -16.12
CA ASP A 154 37.09 4.21 -15.91
C ASP A 154 37.52 3.84 -14.49
N ASP A 155 38.51 4.54 -13.94
CA ASP A 155 38.94 4.37 -12.55
C ASP A 155 37.84 4.76 -11.57
N ALA A 156 37.17 5.89 -11.81
CA ALA A 156 36.00 6.29 -11.01
C ALA A 156 34.89 5.22 -11.08
N ALA A 157 34.59 4.70 -12.27
CA ALA A 157 33.62 3.63 -12.47
C ALA A 157 34.01 2.35 -11.72
N ASN A 158 35.29 1.98 -11.73
CA ASN A 158 35.82 0.81 -11.03
C ASN A 158 35.72 0.95 -9.51
N VAL A 159 36.06 2.11 -8.96
CA VAL A 159 35.90 2.41 -7.52
C VAL A 159 34.43 2.32 -7.12
N LEU A 160 33.53 2.90 -7.91
CA LEU A 160 32.09 2.87 -7.65
C LEU A 160 31.52 1.44 -7.73
N LYS A 161 31.93 0.64 -8.71
CA LYS A 161 31.59 -0.79 -8.83
C LYS A 161 32.07 -1.59 -7.62
N LYS A 162 33.33 -1.38 -7.17
CA LYS A 162 33.87 -2.03 -5.96
C LYS A 162 33.03 -1.72 -4.71
N ARG A 163 32.49 -0.49 -4.61
CA ARG A 163 31.57 -0.06 -3.54
C ARG A 163 30.12 -0.51 -3.74
N ARG A 164 29.84 -1.35 -4.75
CA ARG A 164 28.52 -1.92 -5.08
C ARG A 164 27.49 -0.87 -5.51
N TYR A 165 27.94 0.18 -6.18
CA TYR A 165 27.04 1.08 -6.90
C TYR A 165 26.65 0.47 -8.25
N ARG A 166 25.44 0.76 -8.72
CA ARG A 166 25.11 0.58 -10.14
C ARG A 166 25.75 1.73 -10.89
N VAL A 167 26.50 1.42 -11.93
CA VAL A 167 27.31 2.39 -12.67
C VAL A 167 26.89 2.38 -14.13
N ASP A 168 26.71 3.57 -14.71
CA ASP A 168 26.47 3.81 -16.12
C ASP A 168 27.53 4.77 -16.66
N VAL A 169 28.43 4.24 -17.49
CA VAL A 169 29.50 5.02 -18.11
C VAL A 169 28.99 5.52 -19.45
N ARG A 170 29.01 6.83 -19.65
CA ARG A 170 28.53 7.49 -20.87
C ARG A 170 29.70 8.16 -21.55
N GLN A 171 29.90 7.82 -22.81
CA GLN A 171 30.93 8.43 -23.64
C GLN A 171 30.52 9.84 -24.05
N ALA A 172 31.47 10.61 -24.58
CA ALA A 172 31.18 11.92 -25.10
C ALA A 172 30.27 11.79 -26.33
N GLU A 173 29.13 12.49 -26.32
CA GLU A 173 28.12 12.42 -27.37
C GLU A 173 27.70 13.82 -27.80
N GLU A 174 27.18 13.96 -29.01
CA GLU A 174 26.47 15.18 -29.43
C GLU A 174 24.97 15.04 -29.16
N ASP A 175 24.42 16.03 -28.45
CA ASP A 175 22.98 16.13 -28.19
C ASP A 175 22.20 16.37 -29.49
N ALA A 176 20.88 16.14 -29.51
CA ALA A 176 20.00 16.34 -30.67
C ALA A 176 19.98 17.78 -31.24
N ARG A 177 20.68 18.71 -30.59
CA ARG A 177 20.89 20.10 -31.00
C ARG A 177 22.35 20.40 -31.42
N GLY A 178 23.15 19.37 -31.70
CA GLY A 178 24.56 19.48 -32.13
C GLY A 178 25.52 20.00 -31.06
N ARG A 179 25.20 19.81 -29.78
CA ARG A 179 26.03 20.31 -28.67
C ARG A 179 26.81 19.15 -28.07
N LYS A 180 28.13 19.31 -27.95
CA LYS A 180 29.01 18.34 -27.26
C LYS A 180 28.61 18.17 -25.80
N VAL A 181 28.38 16.93 -25.40
CA VAL A 181 28.17 16.48 -24.02
C VAL A 181 29.43 15.72 -23.61
N PRO A 182 30.12 16.13 -22.54
CA PRO A 182 31.33 15.43 -22.10
C PRO A 182 31.00 14.03 -21.61
N ALA A 183 32.00 13.14 -21.68
CA ALA A 183 31.91 11.81 -21.08
C ALA A 183 31.66 11.94 -19.57
N SER A 184 30.86 11.04 -19.01
CA SER A 184 30.50 11.08 -17.59
C SER A 184 30.15 9.70 -17.05
N VAL A 185 30.36 9.53 -15.74
CA VAL A 185 29.96 8.32 -15.02
C VAL A 185 28.80 8.67 -14.09
N GLY A 186 27.64 8.06 -14.33
CA GLY A 186 26.51 8.09 -13.40
C GLY A 186 26.57 6.88 -12.47
N ALA A 187 26.31 7.08 -11.18
CA ALA A 187 26.22 5.98 -10.24
C ALA A 187 25.10 6.18 -9.22
N GLU A 188 24.45 5.09 -8.84
CA GLU A 188 23.38 5.11 -7.85
C GLU A 188 23.42 3.89 -6.93
N LYS A 189 22.87 4.06 -5.72
CA LYS A 189 22.70 3.03 -4.70
C LYS A 189 21.56 3.47 -3.78
N GLY A 190 20.93 2.52 -3.07
CA GLY A 190 20.00 2.86 -1.98
C GLY A 190 18.56 2.37 -2.11
N TYR A 191 18.26 1.37 -2.94
CA TYR A 191 16.89 0.86 -3.10
C TYR A 191 16.34 0.06 -1.90
N LEU A 192 17.18 -0.30 -0.92
CA LEU A 192 16.79 -1.18 0.19
C LEU A 192 15.59 -0.64 1.00
N LYS A 193 15.58 0.67 1.29
CA LYS A 193 14.48 1.30 2.05
C LYS A 193 13.15 1.18 1.32
N GLU A 194 13.16 1.40 0.00
CA GLU A 194 11.95 1.38 -0.82
C GLU A 194 11.44 -0.04 -1.06
N ILE A 195 12.35 -0.98 -1.32
CA ILE A 195 12.06 -2.41 -1.45
C ILE A 195 11.51 -2.95 -0.13
N GLY A 196 12.16 -2.66 0.99
CA GLY A 196 11.71 -3.11 2.32
C GLY A 196 10.30 -2.64 2.64
N ASN A 197 9.99 -1.37 2.35
CA ASN A 197 8.63 -0.85 2.49
C ASN A 197 7.63 -1.60 1.60
N LEU A 198 8.00 -1.88 0.35
CA LEU A 198 7.12 -2.60 -0.57
C LEU A 198 6.87 -4.05 -0.14
N VAL A 199 7.92 -4.75 0.27
CA VAL A 199 7.84 -6.13 0.77
C VAL A 199 6.93 -6.20 1.98
N PHE A 200 7.07 -5.29 2.95
CA PHE A 200 6.19 -5.23 4.13
C PHE A 200 4.71 -5.18 3.74
N HIS A 201 4.35 -4.31 2.80
CA HIS A 201 2.96 -4.17 2.36
C HIS A 201 2.46 -5.41 1.61
N ILE A 202 3.29 -6.00 0.75
CA ILE A 202 2.95 -7.25 0.04
C ILE A 202 2.77 -8.39 1.04
N SER A 203 3.62 -8.48 2.06
CA SER A 203 3.52 -9.48 3.12
C SER A 203 2.22 -9.32 3.91
N LEU A 204 1.79 -8.09 4.23
CA LEU A 204 0.50 -7.85 4.89
C LEU A 204 -0.68 -8.36 4.04
N VAL A 205 -0.67 -8.08 2.73
CA VAL A 205 -1.67 -8.64 1.80
C VAL A 205 -1.61 -10.17 1.79
N GLY A 206 -0.40 -10.74 1.74
CA GLY A 206 -0.18 -12.18 1.76
C GLY A 206 -0.80 -12.83 2.99
N VAL A 207 -0.51 -12.31 4.19
CA VAL A 207 -1.11 -12.80 5.44
C VAL A 207 -2.63 -12.80 5.36
N LEU A 208 -3.24 -11.73 4.87
CA LEU A 208 -4.70 -11.65 4.74
C LEU A 208 -5.27 -12.68 3.76
N ILE A 209 -4.60 -12.91 2.62
CA ILE A 209 -5.00 -13.96 1.67
C ILE A 209 -4.92 -15.34 2.35
N PHE A 210 -3.83 -15.63 3.05
CA PHE A 210 -3.66 -16.91 3.74
C PHE A 210 -4.68 -17.11 4.87
N VAL A 211 -4.99 -16.06 5.64
CA VAL A 211 -6.03 -16.12 6.67
C VAL A 211 -7.41 -16.34 6.05
N ALA A 212 -7.73 -15.66 4.96
CA ALA A 212 -8.99 -15.85 4.24
C ALA A 212 -9.12 -17.29 3.72
N LEU A 213 -8.10 -17.81 3.02
CA LEU A 213 -8.08 -19.20 2.58
C LEU A 213 -8.17 -20.16 3.77
N GLY A 214 -7.40 -19.93 4.83
CA GLY A 214 -7.44 -20.72 6.06
C GLY A 214 -8.85 -20.77 6.66
N SER A 215 -9.54 -19.63 6.76
CA SER A 215 -10.92 -19.58 7.27
C SER A 215 -11.93 -20.35 6.39
N MET A 216 -11.67 -20.45 5.08
CA MET A 216 -12.56 -21.16 4.15
C MET A 216 -12.39 -22.67 4.23
N PHE A 217 -11.18 -23.17 4.48
CA PHE A 217 -10.88 -24.61 4.55
C PHE A 217 -10.79 -25.18 5.97
N SER A 218 -10.77 -24.34 7.00
CA SER A 218 -10.74 -24.75 8.41
C SER A 218 -12.13 -24.78 9.03
N TYR A 219 -12.22 -25.29 10.25
CA TYR A 219 -13.40 -25.19 11.10
C TYR A 219 -12.99 -24.69 12.49
N ARG A 220 -13.94 -24.13 13.23
CA ARG A 220 -13.77 -23.77 14.63
C ARG A 220 -14.87 -24.41 15.47
N GLY A 221 -14.49 -25.19 16.47
CA GLY A 221 -15.40 -25.77 17.46
C GLY A 221 -15.17 -25.16 18.83
N GLN A 222 -16.23 -24.98 19.62
CA GLN A 222 -16.16 -24.58 21.03
C GLN A 222 -16.95 -25.58 21.88
N LYS A 223 -16.39 -25.92 23.04
CA LYS A 223 -17.00 -26.80 24.05
C LYS A 223 -16.77 -26.17 25.42
N ILE A 224 -17.83 -26.03 26.21
CA ILE A 224 -17.76 -25.79 27.64
C ILE A 224 -17.69 -27.16 28.32
N LEU A 225 -16.61 -27.38 29.08
CA LEU A 225 -16.41 -28.61 29.84
C LEU A 225 -16.65 -28.31 31.31
N MET A 226 -17.51 -29.11 31.95
CA MET A 226 -17.63 -29.10 33.41
C MET A 226 -16.50 -29.93 34.03
N GLU A 227 -16.11 -29.56 35.26
CA GLU A 227 -15.18 -30.36 36.06
C GLU A 227 -15.75 -31.79 36.18
N ASP A 228 -14.93 -32.80 35.86
CA ASP A 228 -15.26 -34.24 35.75
C ASP A 228 -15.91 -34.76 34.45
N GLU A 229 -16.13 -33.93 33.41
CA GLU A 229 -16.57 -34.42 32.08
C GLU A 229 -15.41 -34.83 31.16
N ALA A 230 -15.59 -35.95 30.43
CA ALA A 230 -14.66 -36.40 29.40
C ALA A 230 -15.00 -35.83 28.02
N PHE A 231 -14.00 -35.31 27.31
CA PHE A 231 -14.15 -34.81 25.94
C PHE A 231 -13.60 -35.82 24.92
N VAL A 232 -14.38 -36.08 23.87
CA VAL A 232 -13.92 -36.78 22.67
C VAL A 232 -14.12 -35.83 21.49
N ASN A 233 -13.10 -35.68 20.64
CA ASN A 233 -13.16 -34.81 19.47
C ASN A 233 -14.05 -35.42 18.38
N SER A 234 -15.36 -35.29 18.55
CA SER A 234 -16.39 -35.60 17.57
C SER A 234 -17.21 -34.35 17.28
N LEU A 235 -17.73 -34.23 16.05
CA LEU A 235 -18.49 -33.06 15.62
C LEU A 235 -19.67 -32.75 16.56
N VAL A 236 -20.37 -33.80 16.99
CA VAL A 236 -21.56 -33.73 17.86
C VAL A 236 -21.19 -33.32 19.30
N ALA A 237 -19.92 -33.43 19.69
CA ALA A 237 -19.49 -33.04 21.02
C ALA A 237 -19.41 -31.52 21.19
N TYR A 238 -19.20 -30.74 20.14
CA TYR A 238 -19.06 -29.28 20.22
C TYR A 238 -20.40 -28.58 20.50
N ASP A 239 -20.40 -27.59 21.39
CA ASP A 239 -21.58 -26.77 21.68
C ASP A 239 -21.83 -25.74 20.58
N ASN A 240 -20.75 -25.25 19.96
CA ASN A 240 -20.81 -24.41 18.77
C ASN A 240 -19.80 -24.92 17.74
N PHE A 241 -20.23 -25.07 16.50
CA PHE A 241 -19.39 -25.50 15.38
C PHE A 241 -19.56 -24.55 14.19
N PHE A 242 -18.44 -23.99 13.73
CA PHE A 242 -18.38 -23.04 12.63
C PHE A 242 -17.51 -23.63 11.51
N PRO A 243 -18.11 -24.30 10.52
CA PRO A 243 -17.38 -24.80 9.37
C PRO A 243 -17.00 -23.66 8.42
N GLY A 244 -15.81 -23.73 7.84
CA GLY A 244 -15.45 -22.94 6.69
C GLY A 244 -16.29 -23.31 5.47
N ALA A 245 -16.43 -22.38 4.52
CA ALA A 245 -17.27 -22.56 3.33
C ALA A 245 -16.90 -23.79 2.46
N TYR A 246 -15.66 -24.27 2.58
CA TYR A 246 -15.14 -25.45 1.87
C TYR A 246 -14.66 -26.54 2.83
N PHE A 247 -15.13 -26.55 4.08
CA PHE A 247 -14.88 -27.64 5.01
C PHE A 247 -15.65 -28.90 4.59
N SER A 248 -14.98 -30.05 4.56
CA SER A 248 -15.58 -31.37 4.38
C SER A 248 -15.18 -32.29 5.53
N GLU A 249 -16.13 -33.10 6.01
CA GLU A 249 -15.93 -34.04 7.12
C GLU A 249 -15.34 -35.40 6.70
N ASP A 250 -15.27 -35.65 5.40
CA ASP A 250 -14.80 -36.90 4.78
C ASP A 250 -13.28 -37.10 4.89
#